data_AF-A0A3Q9NM73-F1
#
_entry.id   AF-A0A3Q9NM73-F1
#
_cell.length_a   1.000
_cell.length_b   1.000
_cell.length_c   1.000
_cell.angle_alpha   90.00
_cell.angle_beta   90.00
_cell.angle_gamma   90.00
#
_symmetry.space_group_name_H-M   'P 1'
#
loop_
_entity.id
_entity.type
_entity.pdbx_description
1 polymer ?
#
loop_
_entity_poly.entity_id
_entity_poly.type
_entity_poly.pdbx_seq_one_letter_code
_entity_poly.pdbx_strand_id
1 'polypeptide(L)'
;MSQPTRNRIIELVSRHCVRYQPTAADDLADTATALAGDTVRPDDLENLVVALKRARVISGAEMVALLSDYLNKKHQGINDNDA
;
A
#
# COMPACT_ATOMS: atom_id res chain seq x y z
N MET A 1 5.39 -15.09 -12.07
CA MET A 1 5.09 -15.82 -10.82
C MET A 1 4.20 -14.96 -9.95
N SER A 2 3.01 -15.45 -9.56
CA SER A 2 2.05 -14.68 -8.75
C SER A 2 2.67 -14.28 -7.41
N GLN A 3 2.79 -12.98 -7.15
CA GLN A 3 3.36 -12.48 -5.91
C GLN A 3 2.41 -12.81 -4.72
N PRO A 4 2.85 -13.59 -3.72
CA PRO A 4 1.96 -14.06 -2.64
C PRO A 4 1.36 -12.90 -1.82
N THR A 5 2.11 -11.81 -1.65
CA THR A 5 1.65 -10.61 -0.92
C THR A 5 0.53 -9.88 -1.65
N ARG A 6 0.65 -9.70 -2.97
CA ARG A 6 -0.41 -9.09 -3.79
C ARG A 6 -1.70 -9.91 -3.73
N ASN A 7 -1.59 -11.22 -3.93
CA ASN A 7 -2.74 -12.11 -3.86
C ASN A 7 -3.40 -12.06 -2.48
N ARG A 8 -2.59 -12.00 -1.42
CA ARG A 8 -3.10 -11.87 -0.04
C ARG A 8 -3.87 -10.56 0.17
N ILE A 9 -3.38 -9.44 -0.34
CA ILE A 9 -4.08 -8.15 -0.25
C ILE A 9 -5.41 -8.22 -1.00
N ILE A 10 -5.41 -8.74 -2.23
CA ILE A 10 -6.64 -8.87 -3.04
C ILE A 10 -7.66 -9.81 -2.38
N GLU A 11 -7.20 -10.92 -1.82
CA GLU A 11 -8.04 -11.87 -1.08
C GLU A 11 -8.74 -11.20 0.12
N LEU A 12 -7.98 -10.46 0.93
CA LEU A 12 -8.51 -9.74 2.10
C LEU A 12 -9.52 -8.68 1.69
N VAL A 13 -9.19 -7.88 0.69
CA VAL A 13 -10.08 -6.82 0.18
C VAL A 13 -11.38 -7.41 -0.35
N SER A 14 -11.30 -8.51 -1.11
CA SER A 14 -12.47 -9.18 -1.68
C SER A 14 -13.34 -9.83 -0.61
N ARG A 15 -12.73 -10.52 0.37
CA ARG A 15 -13.46 -11.18 1.46
C ARG A 15 -14.20 -10.20 2.36
N HIS A 16 -13.63 -9.03 2.58
CA HIS A 16 -14.18 -8.03 3.50
C HIS A 16 -14.89 -6.88 2.78
N CYS A 17 -15.05 -6.95 1.46
CA CYS A 17 -15.66 -5.92 0.61
C CYS A 17 -15.09 -4.51 0.84
N VAL A 18 -13.79 -4.42 1.16
CA VAL A 18 -13.12 -3.15 1.43
C VAL A 18 -12.79 -2.47 0.10
N ARG A 19 -12.86 -1.15 0.05
CA ARG A 19 -12.38 -0.34 -1.08
C ARG A 19 -11.61 0.84 -0.54
N TYR A 20 -10.59 1.28 -1.26
CA TYR A 20 -9.92 2.53 -0.94
C TYR A 20 -10.84 3.70 -1.29
N GLN A 21 -10.94 4.65 -0.37
CA GLN A 21 -11.63 5.91 -0.56
C GLN A 21 -10.69 7.00 -0.04
N PRO A 22 -10.27 7.95 -0.91
CA PRO A 22 -9.51 9.12 -0.47
C PRO A 22 -10.25 9.87 0.63
N THR A 23 -9.50 10.37 1.61
CA THR A 23 -10.00 11.18 2.71
C THR A 23 -9.26 12.50 2.78
N ALA A 24 -9.83 13.49 3.47
CA ALA A 24 -9.13 14.77 3.72
C ALA A 24 -7.78 14.60 4.45
N ALA A 25 -7.59 13.49 5.19
CA ALA A 25 -6.31 13.17 5.81
C ALA A 25 -5.27 12.70 4.78
N ASP A 26 -5.70 12.02 3.71
CA ASP A 26 -4.82 11.67 2.59
C ASP A 26 -4.43 12.93 1.82
N ASP A 27 -5.40 13.80 1.51
CA ASP A 27 -5.14 15.07 0.81
C ASP A 27 -4.17 15.97 1.60
N LEU A 28 -4.32 16.00 2.93
CA LEU A 28 -3.41 16.71 3.81
C LEU A 28 -2.01 16.09 3.81
N ALA A 29 -1.90 14.77 3.83
CA ALA A 29 -0.62 14.07 3.77
C ALA A 29 0.10 14.33 2.44
N ASP A 30 -0.63 14.30 1.33
CA ASP A 30 -0.11 14.64 -0.01
C ASP A 30 0.37 16.09 -0.06
N THR A 31 -0.44 17.03 0.46
CA THR A 31 -0.08 18.45 0.52
C THR A 31 1.15 18.68 1.39
N ALA A 32 1.22 18.05 2.56
CA ALA A 32 2.36 18.17 3.47
C ALA A 32 3.65 17.62 2.83
N THR A 33 3.56 16.50 2.13
CA THR A 33 4.68 15.89 1.40
C THR A 33 5.16 16.82 0.28
N ALA A 34 4.23 17.40 -0.50
CA ALA A 34 4.55 18.37 -1.54
C ALA A 34 5.22 19.64 -0.99
N LEU A 35 4.74 20.16 0.15
CA LEU A 35 5.34 21.31 0.82
C LEU A 35 6.75 21.01 1.37
N ALA A 36 7.04 19.76 1.70
CA ALA A 36 8.39 19.32 2.07
C ALA A 36 9.32 19.16 0.86
N GLY A 37 8.83 19.40 -0.37
CA GLY A 37 9.57 19.22 -1.61
C GLY A 37 9.64 17.78 -2.09
N ASP A 38 8.85 16.88 -1.50
CA ASP A 38 8.77 15.46 -1.88
C ASP A 38 7.47 15.19 -2.65
N THR A 39 7.39 14.08 -3.36
CA THR A 39 6.17 13.59 -4.01
C THR A 39 6.07 12.09 -3.82
N VAL A 40 5.28 11.70 -2.82
CA VAL A 40 4.95 10.29 -2.58
C VAL A 40 3.57 10.04 -3.17
N ARG A 41 3.49 9.13 -4.14
CA ARG A 41 2.21 8.63 -4.68
C ARG A 41 2.09 7.15 -4.39
N PRO A 42 1.28 6.76 -3.38
CA PRO A 42 1.03 5.35 -3.11
C PRO A 42 0.30 4.72 -4.30
N ASP A 43 0.71 3.52 -4.68
CA ASP A 43 -0.02 2.76 -5.69
C ASP A 43 -1.32 2.15 -5.15
N ASP A 44 -2.13 1.62 -6.05
CA ASP A 44 -3.43 1.03 -5.72
C ASP A 44 -3.33 -0.06 -4.64
N LEU A 45 -2.25 -0.82 -4.60
CA LEU A 45 -2.07 -1.89 -3.63
C LEU A 45 -1.73 -1.34 -2.25
N GLU A 46 -0.85 -0.34 -2.20
CA GLU A 46 -0.52 0.40 -0.97
C GLU A 46 -1.79 1.06 -0.37
N ASN A 47 -2.60 1.68 -1.23
CA ASN A 47 -3.89 2.28 -0.86
C ASN A 47 -4.90 1.26 -0.31
N LEU A 48 -4.93 0.04 -0.87
CA LEU A 48 -5.77 -1.04 -0.35
C LEU A 48 -5.35 -1.50 1.05
N VAL A 49 -4.05 -1.54 1.35
CA VAL A 49 -3.57 -1.87 2.71
C VAL A 49 -4.00 -0.80 3.72
N VAL A 50 -3.93 0.49 3.34
CA VAL A 50 -4.46 1.59 4.16
C VAL A 50 -5.95 1.41 4.42
N ALA A 51 -6.72 1.06 3.39
CA ALA A 51 -8.16 0.82 3.51
C ALA A 51 -8.48 -0.35 4.46
N LEU A 52 -7.74 -1.46 4.37
CA LEU A 52 -7.89 -2.62 5.27
C LEU A 52 -7.63 -2.22 6.73
N LYS A 53 -6.60 -1.42 6.99
CA LYS A 53 -6.29 -0.91 8.33
C LYS A 53 -7.38 0.03 8.84
N ARG A 54 -7.90 0.92 8.00
CA ARG A 54 -9.01 1.83 8.36
C ARG A 54 -10.29 1.07 8.70
N ALA A 55 -10.59 0.01 7.94
CA ALA A 55 -11.70 -0.90 8.20
C ALA A 55 -11.46 -1.83 9.41
N ARG A 56 -10.29 -1.75 10.06
CA ARG A 56 -9.87 -2.63 11.18
C ARG A 56 -9.83 -4.12 10.82
N VAL A 57 -9.68 -4.45 9.53
CA VAL A 57 -9.50 -5.83 9.05
C VAL A 57 -8.11 -6.36 9.40
N ILE A 58 -7.12 -5.46 9.44
CA ILE A 58 -5.74 -5.76 9.83
C ILE A 58 -5.28 -4.82 10.94
N SER A 59 -4.39 -5.32 11.78
CA SER A 59 -3.68 -4.52 12.79
C SER A 59 -2.60 -3.63 12.17
N GLY A 60 -2.05 -2.70 12.96
CA GLY A 60 -0.90 -1.89 12.55
C GLY A 60 0.34 -2.73 12.26
N ALA A 61 0.58 -3.80 13.03
CA ALA A 61 1.69 -4.72 12.80
C ALA A 61 1.54 -5.48 11.47
N GLU A 62 0.32 -5.95 11.16
CA GLU A 62 0.03 -6.61 9.89
C GLU A 62 0.15 -5.66 8.70
N MET A 63 -0.25 -4.39 8.85
CA MET A 63 -0.03 -3.35 7.84
C MET A 63 1.46 -3.17 7.54
N VAL A 64 2.30 -3.04 8.58
CA VAL A 64 3.75 -2.90 8.40
C VAL A 64 4.35 -4.12 7.70
N ALA A 65 3.93 -5.33 8.08
CA ALA A 65 4.41 -6.55 7.45
C ALA A 65 4.03 -6.62 5.96
N LEU A 66 2.76 -6.33 5.61
CA LEU A 66 2.28 -6.34 4.23
C LEU A 66 2.99 -5.30 3.36
N LEU A 67 3.18 -4.08 3.86
CA LEU A 67 3.87 -3.03 3.12
C LEU A 67 5.37 -3.32 2.97
N SER A 68 6.02 -3.83 4.02
CA SER A 68 7.45 -4.21 3.96
C SER A 68 7.69 -5.30 2.92
N ASP A 69 6.88 -6.35 2.93
CA ASP A 69 6.95 -7.44 1.96
C ASP A 69 6.70 -6.97 0.52
N TYR A 70 5.74 -6.05 0.35
CA TYR A 70 5.39 -5.50 -0.95
C TYR A 70 6.50 -4.59 -1.50
N LEU A 71 6.98 -3.64 -0.70
CA LEU A 71 8.02 -2.69 -1.09
C LEU A 71 9.35 -3.38 -1.35
N ASN A 72 9.73 -4.38 -0.55
CA ASN A 72 10.95 -5.15 -0.78
C ASN A 72 10.94 -5.84 -2.16
N LYS A 73 9.78 -6.38 -2.56
CA LYS A 73 9.61 -7.01 -3.89
C LYS A 73 9.55 -5.99 -5.01
N LYS A 74 8.90 -4.85 -4.78
CA LYS A 74 8.85 -3.72 -5.72
C LYS A 74 10.27 -3.23 -6.04
N HIS A 75 11.13 -3.10 -5.02
CA HIS A 75 12.53 -2.74 -5.21
C HIS A 75 13.37 -3.84 -5.88
N GLN A 76 13.14 -5.12 -5.56
CA GLN A 76 13.85 -6.22 -6.23
C GLN A 76 13.54 -6.29 -7.74
N GLY A 77 12.29 -6.06 -8.14
CA GLY A 77 11.91 -6.03 -9.56
C GLY A 77 12.46 -4.83 -10.35
N ILE A 78 13.03 -3.82 -9.68
CA ILE A 78 13.69 -2.67 -10.32
C ILE A 78 15.18 -2.96 -10.59
N ASN A 79 15.80 -3.88 -9.84
CA ASN A 79 17.24 -4.17 -9.96
C ASN A 79 17.62 -5.16 -11.10
N ASP A 80 16.66 -5.78 -11.78
CA ASP A 80 16.91 -6.75 -12.86
C ASP A 80 17.03 -6.11 -14.27
N ASN A 81 17.01 -4.78 -14.40
CA ASN A 81 17.03 -4.08 -15.70
C ASN A 81 18.29 -3.22 -15.97
N ASP A 82 19.29 -3.26 -15.09
CA ASP A 82 20.57 -2.52 -15.24
C ASP A 82 21.79 -3.48 -15.22
N ALA A 83 21.80 -4.48 -16.11
CA ALA A 83 22.96 -5.35 -16.37
C ALA A 83 23.18 -5.58 -17.87
#